data_AF-A0A7H1BEI7-F1
#
_entry.id   AF-A0A7H1BEI7-F1
#
_cell.length_a   1.000
_cell.length_b   1.000
_cell.length_c   1.000
_cell.angle_alpha   90.00
_cell.angle_beta   90.00
_cell.angle_gamma   90.00
#
_symmetry.space_group_name_H-M   'P 1'
#
loop_
_entity.id
_entity.type
_entity.pdbx_description
1 polymer ?
#
loop_
_entity_poly.entity_id
_entity_poly.type
_entity_poly.pdbx_seq_one_letter_code
_entity_poly.pdbx_strand_id
1 'polypeptide(L)'
;MTPHDTPDAHLPVLTTAQADRLRGLVAAALERRHGTPPAFEGDTAAVAGHRHPLTNLAQRCRVTPEEAWPELVEQQFAQLAEASQGGESAEELLAGTRMRLVAPGAVPADGAGQFSYMRAVAPGLNLALALDAPTTVRLLNDQDVARAGDPDALWEAAGRNLSREPFRHEEVRLDGHPVLHSVYGDSVFVASKALLLPELAAEVTGRRLPGAGALVVVPTRHLLAFHPITDGSAVDAVNDLATYAVRAHDEGPGSLSPRVYWWHEGRLTSLTVIDDERQTISQQPPAELVDILRLLRGLDRAGRLVATARPVDVPALTASLAASIDALDAAPDGLPDAFTDAVLLAQASAEADPDADRVETWDAWVAALQLGTALFTETKAVTLMLGDTEHTVPATGTEVRGDARAWLDAFYLTLVTRERDRTTRLCEVPLDTLRAAGPADDYVLHWIDTLQSHWLRRPTDDVVTKLVTTMETSHPEASTRTPKDFLDLVDYQPVALFHRLLTQDHEAFGKALTEALGHHARYWGDSAAPGARVALGPLALACLAHDMDFPLDMDQPYLPKYLLGRQRLEHIPG
;
A
#
# COMPACT_ATOMS: atom_id res chain seq x y z
N MET A 1 62.03 4.56 -13.98
CA MET A 1 61.15 4.25 -12.84
C MET A 1 61.56 2.90 -12.31
N THR A 2 62.20 2.87 -11.14
CA THR A 2 62.33 1.63 -10.37
C THR A 2 60.93 1.13 -10.01
N PRO A 3 60.71 -0.18 -9.81
CA PRO A 3 59.40 -0.72 -9.42
C PRO A 3 58.82 -0.11 -8.12
N HIS A 4 59.62 0.64 -7.36
CA HIS A 4 59.29 1.27 -6.08
C HIS A 4 58.40 2.52 -6.14
N ASP A 5 58.22 3.17 -7.30
CA ASP A 5 57.41 4.40 -7.43
C ASP A 5 56.04 4.18 -8.08
N THR A 6 55.66 2.93 -8.36
CA THR A 6 54.35 2.62 -8.92
C THR A 6 53.28 2.75 -7.83
N PRO A 7 52.15 3.42 -8.06
CA PRO A 7 51.03 3.42 -7.13
C PRO A 7 50.53 2.00 -6.86
N ASP A 8 50.18 1.70 -5.61
CA ASP A 8 49.56 0.41 -5.27
C ASP A 8 48.16 0.29 -5.89
N ALA A 9 47.81 -0.90 -6.38
CA ALA A 9 46.55 -1.14 -7.07
C ALA A 9 45.31 -0.98 -6.18
N HIS A 10 45.46 -1.14 -4.86
CA HIS A 10 44.37 -1.09 -3.89
C HIS A 10 44.49 0.10 -2.93
N LEU A 11 45.69 0.63 -2.72
CA LEU A 11 45.97 1.84 -1.92
C LEU A 11 46.71 2.88 -2.78
N PRO A 12 46.08 3.47 -3.81
CA PRO A 12 46.76 4.29 -4.83
C PRO A 12 47.38 5.59 -4.29
N VAL A 13 47.06 5.97 -3.05
CA VAL A 13 47.69 7.10 -2.34
C VAL A 13 49.12 6.80 -1.87
N LEU A 14 49.53 5.53 -1.89
CA LEU A 14 50.86 5.05 -1.53
C LEU A 14 51.53 4.35 -2.74
N THR A 15 52.86 4.34 -2.79
CA THR A 15 53.57 3.45 -3.73
C THR A 15 53.42 1.99 -3.30
N THR A 16 53.68 1.03 -4.19
CA THR A 16 53.63 -0.41 -3.86
C THR A 16 54.51 -0.74 -2.65
N ALA A 17 55.73 -0.20 -2.59
CA ALA A 17 56.65 -0.41 -1.47
C ALA A 17 56.10 0.16 -0.15
N GLN A 18 55.46 1.33 -0.22
CA GLN A 18 54.80 1.97 0.91
C GLN A 18 53.57 1.20 1.39
N ALA A 19 52.73 0.72 0.47
CA ALA A 19 51.56 -0.09 0.79
C ALA A 19 51.96 -1.43 1.43
N ASP A 20 53.00 -2.09 0.93
CA ASP A 20 53.53 -3.33 1.51
C ASP A 20 54.08 -3.11 2.92
N ARG A 21 54.78 -2.00 3.14
CA ARG A 21 55.26 -1.61 4.47
C ARG A 21 54.11 -1.35 5.43
N LEU A 22 53.06 -0.66 4.99
CA LEU A 22 51.84 -0.45 5.79
C LEU A 22 51.15 -1.77 6.13
N ARG A 23 50.96 -2.66 5.14
CA ARG A 23 50.39 -4.01 5.36
C ARG A 23 51.22 -4.80 6.37
N GLY A 24 52.55 -4.74 6.31
CA GLY A 24 53.43 -5.39 7.28
C GLY A 24 53.27 -4.86 8.71
N LEU A 25 53.17 -3.53 8.88
CA LEU A 25 52.92 -2.91 10.18
C LEU A 25 51.55 -3.29 10.74
N VAL A 26 50.51 -3.28 9.90
CA VAL A 26 49.15 -3.69 10.25
C VAL A 26 49.10 -5.17 10.63
N ALA A 27 49.78 -6.04 9.88
CA ALA A 27 49.86 -7.46 10.18
C ALA A 27 50.45 -7.72 11.57
N ALA A 28 51.60 -7.10 11.87
CA ALA A 28 52.24 -7.22 13.17
C ALA A 28 51.38 -6.65 14.32
N ALA A 29 50.65 -5.56 14.06
CA ALA A 29 49.77 -4.92 15.03
C ALA A 29 48.53 -5.78 15.36
N LEU A 30 47.93 -6.40 14.34
CA LEU A 30 46.75 -7.27 14.51
C LEU A 30 47.12 -8.64 15.06
N GLU A 31 48.25 -9.23 14.63
CA GLU A 31 48.73 -10.51 15.15
C GLU A 31 49.05 -10.43 16.65
N ARG A 32 49.66 -9.33 17.11
CA ARG A 32 49.87 -9.10 18.55
C ARG A 32 48.58 -9.01 19.36
N ARG A 33 47.49 -8.56 18.75
CA ARG A 33 46.19 -8.36 19.42
C ARG A 33 45.31 -9.60 19.40
N HIS A 34 45.26 -10.29 18.26
CA HIS A 34 44.34 -11.41 18.02
C HIS A 34 45.03 -12.78 18.05
N GLY A 35 46.36 -12.82 18.23
CA GLY A 35 47.15 -14.05 18.25
C GLY A 35 47.24 -14.77 16.90
N THR A 36 46.68 -14.20 15.84
CA THR A 36 46.67 -14.74 14.48
C THR A 36 46.90 -13.63 13.46
N PRO A 37 47.64 -13.89 12.37
CA PRO A 37 47.89 -12.89 11.34
C PRO A 37 46.62 -12.59 10.52
N PRO A 38 46.40 -11.35 10.07
CA PRO A 38 45.28 -10.99 9.22
C PRO A 38 45.46 -11.51 7.78
N ALA A 39 44.35 -11.81 7.11
CA ALA A 39 44.29 -11.95 5.66
C ALA A 39 44.06 -10.57 5.02
N PHE A 40 44.72 -10.27 3.91
CA PHE A 40 44.52 -9.01 3.17
C PHE A 40 43.69 -9.26 1.90
N GLU A 41 42.57 -8.55 1.80
CA GLU A 41 41.70 -8.52 0.61
C GLU A 41 41.71 -7.09 0.05
N GLY A 42 42.55 -6.83 -0.94
CA GLY A 42 42.71 -5.51 -1.55
C GLY A 42 43.19 -4.44 -0.56
N ASP A 43 42.31 -3.52 -0.19
CA ASP A 43 42.55 -2.42 0.74
C ASP A 43 42.12 -2.71 2.19
N THR A 44 41.75 -3.96 2.49
CA THR A 44 41.17 -4.35 3.78
C THR A 44 41.98 -5.47 4.45
N ALA A 45 42.25 -5.35 5.74
CA ALA A 45 42.81 -6.43 6.58
C ALA A 45 41.70 -7.14 7.36
N ALA A 46 41.62 -8.47 7.31
CA ALA A 46 40.61 -9.28 7.97
C ALA A 46 41.24 -10.26 8.98
N VAL A 47 40.81 -10.24 10.24
CA VAL A 47 41.31 -11.14 11.30
C VAL A 47 40.20 -11.44 12.30
N ALA A 48 40.08 -12.70 12.75
CA ALA A 48 39.09 -13.13 13.74
C ALA A 48 37.66 -12.62 13.45
N GLY A 49 37.24 -12.63 12.18
CA GLY A 49 35.92 -12.15 11.74
C GLY A 49 35.76 -10.63 11.61
N HIS A 50 36.77 -9.84 11.98
CA HIS A 50 36.75 -8.38 11.90
C HIS A 50 37.44 -7.89 10.62
N ARG A 51 36.85 -6.89 9.95
CA ARG A 51 37.42 -6.24 8.75
C ARG A 51 37.91 -4.83 9.10
N HIS A 52 39.12 -4.50 8.69
CA HIS A 52 39.79 -3.22 8.93
C HIS A 52 40.18 -2.58 7.59
N PRO A 53 39.35 -1.67 7.04
CA PRO A 53 39.70 -0.90 5.85
C PRO A 53 40.94 -0.04 6.10
N LEU A 54 41.91 -0.09 5.17
CA LEU A 54 43.21 0.57 5.31
C LEU A 54 43.25 1.93 4.61
N THR A 55 42.20 2.32 3.90
CA THR A 55 42.15 3.53 3.07
C THR A 55 42.44 4.79 3.88
N ASN A 56 41.81 4.95 5.04
CA ASN A 56 42.03 6.10 5.94
C ASN A 56 43.43 6.09 6.57
N LEU A 57 43.93 4.91 6.91
CA LEU A 57 45.27 4.75 7.48
C LEU A 57 46.34 5.07 6.41
N ALA A 58 46.13 4.66 5.17
CA ALA A 58 47.00 4.96 4.03
C ALA A 58 47.05 6.46 3.72
N GLN A 59 45.91 7.16 3.78
CA GLN A 59 45.86 8.62 3.63
C GLN A 59 46.66 9.34 4.73
N ARG A 60 46.56 8.89 5.98
CA ARG A 60 47.35 9.46 7.09
C ARG A 60 48.84 9.14 6.96
N CYS A 61 49.18 7.93 6.55
CA CYS A 61 50.55 7.53 6.24
C CYS A 61 51.15 8.38 5.12
N ARG A 62 50.39 8.75 4.10
CA ARG A 62 50.86 9.60 2.99
C ARG A 62 51.37 10.97 3.43
N VAL A 63 50.77 11.56 4.46
CA VAL A 63 51.15 12.88 4.99
C VAL A 63 52.05 12.82 6.21
N THR A 64 52.42 11.62 6.66
CA THR A 64 53.24 11.38 7.86
C THR A 64 54.59 10.79 7.48
N PRO A 65 55.72 11.24 8.05
CA PRO A 65 57.02 10.61 7.81
C PRO A 65 57.00 9.11 8.08
N GLU A 66 57.67 8.36 7.21
CA GLU A 66 57.66 6.90 7.19
C GLU A 66 58.15 6.28 8.50
N GLU A 67 59.01 6.97 9.24
CA GLU A 67 59.54 6.54 10.54
C GLU A 67 58.46 6.53 11.64
N ALA A 68 57.43 7.37 11.52
CA ALA A 68 56.35 7.49 12.50
C ALA A 68 55.15 6.56 12.23
N TRP A 69 55.17 5.81 11.12
CA TRP A 69 54.09 4.89 10.77
C TRP A 69 53.84 3.78 11.80
N PRO A 70 54.85 3.14 12.42
CA PRO A 70 54.60 2.13 13.44
C PRO A 70 53.75 2.67 14.61
N GLU A 71 54.06 3.87 15.09
CA GLU A 71 53.34 4.51 16.19
C GLU A 71 51.94 4.94 15.76
N LEU A 72 51.79 5.46 14.53
CA LEU A 72 50.50 5.81 13.95
C LEU A 72 49.55 4.59 13.84
N VAL A 73 50.09 3.46 13.38
CA VAL A 73 49.35 2.19 13.26
C VAL A 73 48.98 1.66 14.65
N GLU A 74 49.90 1.70 15.60
CA GLU A 74 49.61 1.28 16.99
C GLU A 74 48.56 2.15 17.66
N GLN A 75 48.64 3.48 17.52
CA GLN A 75 47.65 4.39 18.07
C GLN A 75 46.27 4.16 17.44
N GLN A 76 46.20 3.93 16.13
CA GLN A 76 44.93 3.61 15.46
C GLN A 76 44.27 2.38 16.09
N PHE A 77 45.02 1.29 16.24
CA PHE A 77 44.46 0.04 16.77
C PHE A 77 44.31 0.05 18.29
N ALA A 78 45.08 0.86 19.03
CA ALA A 78 44.87 1.10 20.46
C ALA A 78 43.60 1.91 20.70
N GLN A 79 43.36 2.99 19.94
CA GLN A 79 42.12 3.76 19.99
C GLN A 79 40.91 2.92 19.60
N LEU A 80 41.04 2.05 18.58
CA LEU A 80 39.98 1.11 18.22
C LEU A 80 39.70 0.08 19.34
N ALA A 81 40.73 -0.38 20.05
CA ALA A 81 40.59 -1.32 21.16
C ALA A 81 40.00 -0.65 22.42
N GLU A 82 40.44 0.57 22.76
CA GLU A 82 39.89 1.36 23.88
C GLU A 82 38.44 1.79 23.60
N ALA A 83 38.14 2.24 22.37
CA ALA A 83 36.77 2.52 21.94
C ALA A 83 35.87 1.28 22.01
N SER A 84 36.45 0.06 21.90
CA SER A 84 35.73 -1.21 22.02
C SER A 84 35.52 -1.68 23.47
N GLN A 85 36.28 -1.16 24.46
CA GLN A 85 36.18 -1.60 25.86
C GLN A 85 35.14 -0.81 26.68
N GLY A 86 34.56 0.25 26.11
CA GLY A 86 33.62 1.12 26.80
C GLY A 86 34.30 1.97 27.88
N GLY A 87 33.59 3.00 28.36
CA GLY A 87 34.12 3.96 29.34
C GLY A 87 33.38 5.30 29.36
N GLU A 88 32.37 5.43 28.50
CA GLU A 88 31.48 6.57 28.40
C GLU A 88 30.67 6.71 29.70
N SER A 89 30.53 7.94 30.15
CA SER A 89 29.59 8.30 31.21
C SER A 89 28.15 8.02 30.79
N ALA A 90 27.24 7.89 31.76
CA ALA A 90 25.81 7.74 31.47
C ALA A 90 25.26 8.87 30.58
N GLU A 91 25.75 10.10 30.77
CA GLU A 91 25.37 11.26 29.95
C GLU A 91 25.84 11.12 28.49
N GLU A 92 27.07 10.66 28.26
CA GLU A 92 27.61 10.40 26.92
C GLU A 92 26.85 9.26 26.22
N LEU A 93 26.50 8.21 26.96
CA LEU A 93 25.69 7.11 26.45
C LEU A 93 24.30 7.60 26.04
N LEU A 94 23.60 8.37 26.89
CA LEU A 94 22.29 8.93 26.55
C LEU A 94 22.36 9.89 25.35
N ALA A 95 23.44 10.67 25.22
CA ALA A 95 23.60 11.63 24.13
C ALA A 95 23.93 10.98 22.78
N GLY A 96 24.76 9.93 22.77
CA GLY A 96 25.28 9.34 21.53
C GLY A 96 24.57 8.06 21.05
N THR A 97 23.79 7.41 21.91
CA THR A 97 23.17 6.11 21.58
C THR A 97 21.99 6.29 20.63
N ARG A 98 21.83 5.36 19.68
CA ARG A 98 20.72 5.26 18.73
C ARG A 98 20.22 3.83 18.65
N MET A 99 18.93 3.68 18.31
CA MET A 99 18.38 2.39 17.93
C MET A 99 18.94 1.98 16.57
N ARG A 100 19.37 0.72 16.44
CA ARG A 100 20.02 0.22 15.23
C ARG A 100 19.44 -1.12 14.80
N LEU A 101 19.00 -1.20 13.55
CA LEU A 101 18.75 -2.46 12.87
C LEU A 101 20.07 -3.12 12.47
N VAL A 102 20.21 -4.40 12.80
CA VAL A 102 21.38 -5.22 12.48
C VAL A 102 20.96 -6.56 11.89
N ALA A 103 21.79 -7.12 11.01
CA ALA A 103 21.59 -8.47 10.49
C ALA A 103 21.81 -9.52 11.61
N PRO A 104 21.17 -10.71 11.55
CA PRO A 104 21.25 -11.73 12.60
C PRO A 104 22.67 -12.21 12.95
N GLY A 105 23.62 -12.09 12.01
CA GLY A 105 25.04 -12.45 12.20
C GLY A 105 25.96 -11.28 12.59
N ALA A 106 25.42 -10.11 12.91
CA ALA A 106 26.24 -8.93 13.24
C ALA A 106 26.95 -9.02 14.61
N VAL A 107 26.53 -9.95 15.47
CA VAL A 107 27.20 -10.25 16.74
C VAL A 107 28.03 -11.52 16.56
N PRO A 108 29.36 -11.47 16.78
CA PRO A 108 30.20 -12.66 16.63
C PRO A 108 29.89 -13.71 17.71
N ALA A 109 30.07 -14.99 17.38
CA ALA A 109 29.60 -16.13 18.17
C ALA A 109 30.26 -16.24 19.57
N ASP A 110 31.43 -15.63 19.75
CA ASP A 110 32.16 -15.50 21.01
C ASP A 110 31.64 -14.36 21.92
N GLY A 111 30.82 -13.44 21.37
CA GLY A 111 30.07 -12.42 22.10
C GLY A 111 28.65 -12.83 22.49
N ALA A 112 28.24 -14.06 22.19
CA ALA A 112 26.92 -14.60 22.55
C ALA A 112 26.74 -14.57 24.08
N GLY A 113 25.77 -13.78 24.56
CA GLY A 113 25.51 -13.56 25.98
C GLY A 113 25.92 -12.19 26.52
N GLN A 114 26.55 -11.34 25.70
CA GLN A 114 26.85 -9.94 26.06
C GLN A 114 25.83 -8.94 25.51
N PHE A 115 24.79 -9.41 24.82
CA PHE A 115 23.76 -8.57 24.18
C PHE A 115 22.37 -9.13 24.47
N SER A 116 22.11 -9.47 25.74
CA SER A 116 20.84 -10.11 26.16
C SER A 116 19.60 -9.25 25.89
N TYR A 117 19.77 -7.92 25.76
CA TYR A 117 18.69 -7.01 25.41
C TYR A 117 18.30 -7.06 23.92
N MET A 118 19.16 -7.61 23.05
CA MET A 118 18.92 -7.63 21.60
C MET A 118 17.70 -8.50 21.28
N ARG A 119 16.80 -8.00 20.43
CA ARG A 119 15.57 -8.70 20.06
C ARG A 119 15.36 -8.74 18.56
N ALA A 120 14.78 -9.83 18.07
CA ALA A 120 14.32 -9.90 16.68
C ALA A 120 13.13 -8.96 16.49
N VAL A 121 13.20 -8.10 15.47
CA VAL A 121 12.09 -7.22 15.06
C VAL A 121 11.26 -7.92 14.00
N ALA A 122 11.94 -8.54 13.04
CA ALA A 122 11.37 -9.32 11.96
C ALA A 122 12.41 -10.34 11.49
N PRO A 123 12.01 -11.38 10.76
CA PRO A 123 12.97 -12.31 10.17
C PRO A 123 14.05 -11.59 9.34
N GLY A 124 15.33 -11.75 9.70
CA GLY A 124 16.45 -11.05 9.07
C GLY A 124 16.82 -9.69 9.69
N LEU A 125 16.15 -9.25 10.75
CA LEU A 125 16.40 -7.96 11.41
C LEU A 125 16.34 -8.07 12.94
N ASN A 126 17.44 -7.70 13.58
CA ASN A 126 17.52 -7.54 15.04
C ASN A 126 17.62 -6.06 15.41
N LEU A 127 17.07 -5.71 16.57
CA LEU A 127 17.19 -4.40 17.18
C LEU A 127 18.29 -4.38 18.23
N ALA A 128 19.25 -3.49 18.05
CA ALA A 128 20.35 -3.25 18.97
C ALA A 128 20.43 -1.77 19.38
N LEU A 129 21.20 -1.49 20.42
CA LEU A 129 21.62 -0.14 20.80
C LEU A 129 23.05 0.07 20.32
N ALA A 130 23.28 1.22 19.70
CA ALA A 130 24.57 1.53 19.11
C ALA A 130 24.97 2.96 19.44
N LEU A 131 26.20 3.11 19.93
CA LEU A 131 26.81 4.40 20.19
C LEU A 131 27.48 4.91 18.91
N ASP A 132 27.11 6.12 18.51
CA ASP A 132 27.77 6.87 17.46
C ASP A 132 28.90 7.70 18.08
N ALA A 133 30.13 7.17 18.05
CA ALA A 133 31.30 7.89 18.51
C ALA A 133 31.95 8.66 17.34
N PRO A 134 32.75 9.70 17.60
CA PRO A 134 33.29 10.58 16.55
C PRO A 134 34.03 9.88 15.40
N THR A 135 34.58 8.69 15.65
CA THR A 135 35.38 7.93 14.69
C THR A 135 34.84 6.53 14.41
N THR A 136 33.86 6.05 15.16
CA THR A 136 33.39 4.65 15.09
C THR A 136 31.94 4.52 15.55
N VAL A 137 31.20 3.58 14.95
CA VAL A 137 29.90 3.15 15.48
C VAL A 137 30.04 1.79 16.15
N ARG A 138 29.70 1.72 17.43
CA ARG A 138 29.85 0.51 18.26
C ARG A 138 28.50 0.03 18.79
N LEU A 139 28.26 -1.28 18.76
CA LEU A 139 27.11 -1.88 19.46
C LEU A 139 27.40 -1.88 20.97
N LEU A 140 26.43 -1.45 21.76
CA LEU A 140 26.53 -1.47 23.21
C LEU A 140 26.30 -2.88 23.73
N ASN A 141 27.15 -3.37 24.63
CA ASN A 141 26.91 -4.63 25.31
C ASN A 141 26.08 -4.40 26.59
N ASP A 142 25.73 -5.49 27.27
CA ASP A 142 24.93 -5.46 28.50
C ASP A 142 25.59 -4.63 29.63
N GLN A 143 26.93 -4.58 29.68
CA GLN A 143 27.64 -3.77 30.67
C GLN A 143 27.54 -2.28 30.36
N ASP A 144 27.56 -1.90 29.07
CA ASP A 144 27.37 -0.51 28.66
C ASP A 144 25.93 -0.05 28.93
N VAL A 145 24.94 -0.88 28.63
CA VAL A 145 23.53 -0.60 28.94
C VAL A 145 23.33 -0.43 30.45
N ALA A 146 23.94 -1.29 31.26
CA ALA A 146 23.91 -1.15 32.71
C ALA A 146 24.61 0.14 33.20
N ARG A 147 25.66 0.60 32.51
CA ARG A 147 26.40 1.83 32.86
C ARG A 147 25.61 3.11 32.59
N ALA A 148 24.68 3.09 31.64
CA ALA A 148 23.74 4.19 31.43
C ALA A 148 22.78 4.41 32.62
N GLY A 149 22.73 3.44 33.55
CA GLY A 149 21.88 3.49 34.73
C GLY A 149 20.49 2.94 34.43
N ASP A 150 19.60 3.79 33.92
CA ASP A 150 18.23 3.42 33.59
C ASP A 150 18.11 2.94 32.13
N PRO A 151 17.83 1.65 31.87
CA PRO A 151 17.69 1.12 30.53
C PRO A 151 16.55 1.76 29.73
N ASP A 152 15.44 2.11 30.38
CA ASP A 152 14.29 2.70 29.67
C ASP A 152 14.62 4.11 29.18
N ALA A 153 15.29 4.90 30.03
CA ALA A 153 15.80 6.22 29.64
C ALA A 153 16.79 6.12 28.47
N LEU A 154 17.61 5.07 28.42
CA LEU A 154 18.52 4.83 27.30
C LEU A 154 17.77 4.49 26.00
N TRP A 155 16.73 3.66 26.05
CA TRP A 155 15.90 3.37 24.88
C TRP A 155 15.15 4.61 24.37
N GLU A 156 14.59 5.41 25.29
CA GLU A 156 13.94 6.67 24.92
C GLU A 156 14.92 7.68 24.31
N ALA A 157 16.13 7.80 24.87
CA ALA A 157 17.18 8.63 24.30
C ALA A 157 17.59 8.11 22.91
N ALA A 158 17.76 6.80 22.76
CA ALA A 158 18.11 6.16 21.51
C ALA A 158 17.06 6.40 20.41
N GLY A 159 15.78 6.36 20.76
CA GLY A 159 14.68 6.71 19.85
C GLY A 159 14.68 8.19 19.45
N ARG A 160 14.87 9.10 20.40
CA ARG A 160 14.97 10.55 20.14
C ARG A 160 16.18 10.92 19.29
N ASN A 161 17.30 10.22 19.46
CA ASN A 161 18.50 10.48 18.67
C ASN A 161 18.31 9.94 17.25
N LEU A 162 17.70 8.76 17.08
CA LEU A 162 17.37 8.21 15.76
C LEU A 162 16.37 9.09 14.99
N SER A 163 15.37 9.67 15.66
CA SER A 163 14.39 10.53 14.98
C SER A 163 15.05 11.78 14.38
N ARG A 164 16.07 12.33 15.04
CA ARG A 164 16.85 13.50 14.56
C ARG A 164 17.92 13.17 13.52
N GLU A 165 18.16 11.89 13.25
CA GLU A 165 19.20 11.49 12.31
C GLU A 165 18.90 12.05 10.91
N PRO A 166 19.86 12.75 10.26
CA PRO A 166 19.62 13.35 8.96
C PRO A 166 19.50 12.27 7.88
N PHE A 167 18.61 12.52 6.92
CA PHE A 167 18.42 11.65 5.76
C PHE A 167 18.09 12.50 4.52
N ARG A 168 18.20 11.86 3.36
CA ARG A 168 17.72 12.33 2.07
C ARG A 168 16.56 11.45 1.65
N HIS A 169 15.64 12.02 0.89
CA HIS A 169 14.45 11.35 0.39
C HIS A 169 14.32 11.60 -1.10
N GLU A 170 13.96 10.56 -1.85
CA GLU A 170 13.56 10.67 -3.24
C GLU A 170 12.38 9.74 -3.55
N GLU A 171 11.58 10.13 -4.54
CA GLU A 171 10.57 9.25 -5.13
C GLU A 171 11.18 8.50 -6.31
N VAL A 172 11.23 7.17 -6.20
CA VAL A 172 11.68 6.29 -7.27
C VAL A 172 10.46 5.75 -8.01
N ARG A 173 10.48 5.84 -9.35
CA ARG A 173 9.49 5.21 -10.23
C ARG A 173 10.23 4.25 -11.16
N LEU A 174 9.84 2.98 -11.13
CA LEU A 174 10.18 2.04 -12.19
C LEU A 174 9.17 2.25 -13.33
N ASP A 175 9.51 1.96 -14.59
CA ASP A 175 8.74 2.41 -15.78
C ASP A 175 7.24 2.03 -15.74
N GLY A 176 6.35 2.96 -15.38
CA GLY A 176 4.90 2.74 -15.26
C GLY A 176 4.42 2.14 -13.93
N HIS A 177 5.32 1.99 -12.95
CA HIS A 177 5.10 1.33 -11.66
C HIS A 177 4.77 2.30 -10.50
N PRO A 178 4.27 1.80 -9.36
CA PRO A 178 4.03 2.57 -8.14
C PRO A 178 5.25 3.38 -7.66
N VAL A 179 4.97 4.49 -6.98
CA VAL A 179 6.00 5.33 -6.37
C VAL A 179 6.58 4.63 -5.15
N LEU A 180 7.90 4.48 -5.11
CA LEU A 180 8.63 4.03 -3.93
C LEU A 180 9.30 5.23 -3.27
N HIS A 181 9.13 5.38 -1.95
CA HIS A 181 9.82 6.40 -1.18
C HIS A 181 11.15 5.83 -0.71
N SER A 182 12.25 6.25 -1.34
CA SER A 182 13.61 5.86 -0.98
C SER A 182 14.18 6.87 0.01
N VAL A 183 14.62 6.39 1.18
CA VAL A 183 15.20 7.19 2.24
C VAL A 183 16.62 6.70 2.50
N TYR A 184 17.60 7.56 2.26
CA TYR A 184 19.02 7.21 2.30
C TYR A 184 19.87 8.33 2.88
N GLY A 185 21.09 8.03 3.29
CA GLY A 185 22.02 9.06 3.75
C GLY A 185 23.41 8.52 4.08
N ASP A 186 24.28 9.43 4.49
CA ASP A 186 25.66 9.09 4.84
C ASP A 186 25.75 8.36 6.20
N SER A 187 24.70 8.49 7.03
CA SER A 187 24.61 7.84 8.33
C SER A 187 24.23 6.36 8.22
N VAL A 188 24.92 5.52 8.99
CA VAL A 188 24.66 4.08 9.11
C VAL A 188 23.37 3.76 9.88
N PHE A 189 22.68 4.77 10.40
CA PHE A 189 21.45 4.62 11.19
C PHE A 189 20.19 4.87 10.36
N VAL A 190 20.31 5.39 9.13
CA VAL A 190 19.15 5.81 8.32
C VAL A 190 18.14 4.68 8.17
N ALA A 191 18.58 3.47 7.84
CA ALA A 191 17.67 2.32 7.67
C ALA A 191 16.90 1.97 8.95
N SER A 192 17.44 2.31 10.12
CA SER A 192 16.79 2.05 11.40
C SER A 192 15.56 2.92 11.62
N LYS A 193 15.38 4.01 10.85
CA LYS A 193 14.14 4.79 10.85
C LYS A 193 12.92 4.00 10.39
N ALA A 194 13.08 2.80 9.82
CA ALA A 194 11.97 1.86 9.63
C ALA A 194 11.26 1.46 10.94
N LEU A 195 11.91 1.62 12.10
CA LEU A 195 11.29 1.45 13.42
C LEU A 195 10.33 2.58 13.79
N LEU A 196 10.50 3.74 13.16
CA LEU A 196 9.73 4.97 13.34
C LEU A 196 8.99 5.31 12.04
N LEU A 197 8.49 4.26 11.35
CA LEU A 197 7.94 4.40 10.01
C LEU A 197 6.75 5.38 9.94
N PRO A 198 5.80 5.42 10.89
CA PRO A 198 4.71 6.40 10.85
C PRO A 198 5.20 7.85 10.84
N GLU A 199 6.16 8.16 11.71
CA GLU A 199 6.76 9.49 11.82
C GLU A 199 7.56 9.82 10.56
N LEU A 200 8.39 8.88 10.09
CA LEU A 200 9.17 9.03 8.86
C LEU A 200 8.28 9.26 7.65
N ALA A 201 7.22 8.46 7.49
CA ALA A 201 6.30 8.56 6.38
C ALA A 201 5.55 9.90 6.41
N ALA A 202 5.11 10.35 7.59
CA ALA A 202 4.49 11.67 7.73
C ALA A 202 5.46 12.81 7.38
N GLU A 203 6.74 12.70 7.76
CA GLU A 203 7.77 13.68 7.44
C GLU A 203 8.06 13.78 5.94
N VAL A 204 8.19 12.65 5.24
CA VAL A 204 8.59 12.64 3.81
C VAL A 204 7.42 12.76 2.84
N THR A 205 6.24 12.24 3.19
CA THR A 205 5.06 12.26 2.30
C THR A 205 4.07 13.38 2.65
N GLY A 206 4.20 13.99 3.82
CA GLY A 206 3.22 14.94 4.36
C GLY A 206 1.89 14.28 4.77
N ARG A 207 1.79 12.95 4.77
CA ARG A 207 0.57 12.19 5.07
C ARG A 207 0.83 11.12 6.12
N ARG A 208 -0.16 10.85 6.98
CA ARG A 208 -0.11 9.71 7.90
C ARG A 208 -0.17 8.40 7.10
N LEU A 209 0.47 7.35 7.63
CA LEU A 209 0.35 6.02 7.04
C LEU A 209 -1.12 5.56 7.01
N PRO A 210 -1.55 4.91 5.92
CA PRO A 210 -2.86 4.27 5.84
C PRO A 210 -3.06 3.20 6.93
N GLY A 211 -4.32 2.88 7.24
CA GLY A 211 -4.65 1.81 8.18
C GLY A 211 -4.08 0.45 7.75
N ALA A 212 -4.07 0.18 6.44
CA ALA A 212 -3.44 -1.01 5.85
C ALA A 212 -1.91 -1.06 6.00
N GLY A 213 -1.28 0.04 6.45
CA GLY A 213 0.15 0.11 6.69
C GLY A 213 0.98 0.39 5.44
N ALA A 214 2.17 -0.20 5.36
CA ALA A 214 3.13 0.04 4.28
C ALA A 214 3.97 -1.20 3.97
N LEU A 215 4.38 -1.34 2.72
CA LEU A 215 5.44 -2.25 2.31
C LEU A 215 6.79 -1.59 2.55
N VAL A 216 7.77 -2.30 3.10
CA VAL A 216 9.06 -1.77 3.54
C VAL A 216 10.19 -2.71 3.16
N VAL A 217 11.31 -2.16 2.72
CA VAL A 217 12.58 -2.87 2.53
C VAL A 217 13.70 -2.11 3.21
N VAL A 218 14.68 -2.85 3.75
CA VAL A 218 15.87 -2.31 4.42
C VAL A 218 17.13 -3.01 3.89
N PRO A 219 17.48 -2.80 2.60
CA PRO A 219 18.54 -3.54 1.92
C PRO A 219 19.92 -3.32 2.53
N THR A 220 20.23 -2.11 2.96
CA THR A 220 21.52 -1.76 3.60
C THR A 220 21.28 -0.85 4.80
N ARG A 221 22.28 -0.71 5.67
CA ARG A 221 22.19 0.16 6.86
C ARG A 221 21.96 1.65 6.55
N HIS A 222 22.27 2.09 5.34
CA HIS A 222 22.17 3.48 4.91
C HIS A 222 20.88 3.78 4.13
N LEU A 223 20.09 2.75 3.81
CA LEU A 223 18.98 2.84 2.87
C LEU A 223 17.79 2.01 3.33
N LEU A 224 16.63 2.63 3.38
CA LEU A 224 15.33 1.95 3.39
C LEU A 224 14.48 2.48 2.24
N ALA A 225 13.55 1.67 1.77
CA ALA A 225 12.50 2.15 0.88
C ALA A 225 11.15 1.62 1.35
N PHE A 226 10.09 2.39 1.12
CA PHE A 226 8.76 1.98 1.49
C PHE A 226 7.70 2.48 0.50
N HIS A 227 6.56 1.80 0.52
CA HIS A 227 5.38 2.15 -0.25
C HIS A 227 4.15 2.06 0.67
N PRO A 228 3.48 3.19 0.98
CA PRO A 228 2.22 3.19 1.72
C PRO A 228 1.15 2.37 0.98
N ILE A 229 0.42 1.51 1.67
CA ILE A 229 -0.63 0.69 1.06
C ILE A 229 -1.90 1.54 0.99
N THR A 230 -2.08 2.25 -0.13
CA THR A 230 -3.22 3.16 -0.36
C THR A 230 -4.26 2.61 -1.33
N ASP A 231 -3.84 1.77 -2.27
CA ASP A 231 -4.62 1.34 -3.43
C ASP A 231 -4.02 0.07 -4.06
N GLY A 232 -4.61 -0.39 -5.16
CA GLY A 232 -4.22 -1.62 -5.85
C GLY A 232 -2.80 -1.66 -6.39
N SER A 233 -2.13 -0.51 -6.52
CA SER A 233 -0.72 -0.45 -6.93
C SER A 233 0.22 -1.09 -5.91
N ALA A 234 -0.25 -1.32 -4.67
CA ALA A 234 0.51 -2.04 -3.66
C ALA A 234 0.93 -3.45 -4.12
N VAL A 235 0.17 -4.10 -5.03
CA VAL A 235 0.57 -5.42 -5.56
C VAL A 235 1.80 -5.32 -6.46
N ASP A 236 1.86 -4.32 -7.34
CA ASP A 236 3.02 -4.09 -8.18
C ASP A 236 4.22 -3.66 -7.32
N ALA A 237 3.95 -2.85 -6.28
CA ALA A 237 4.96 -2.36 -5.35
C ALA A 237 5.66 -3.50 -4.59
N VAL A 238 4.99 -4.63 -4.32
CA VAL A 238 5.64 -5.81 -3.71
C VAL A 238 6.79 -6.30 -4.59
N ASN A 239 6.55 -6.45 -5.90
CA ASN A 239 7.55 -6.97 -6.84
C ASN A 239 8.66 -5.94 -7.10
N ASP A 240 8.30 -4.67 -7.18
CA ASP A 240 9.23 -3.56 -7.37
C ASP A 240 10.18 -3.42 -6.19
N LEU A 241 9.63 -3.43 -4.98
CA LEU A 241 10.42 -3.40 -3.74
C LEU A 241 11.31 -4.62 -3.61
N ALA A 242 10.84 -5.82 -3.99
CA ALA A 242 11.67 -7.02 -3.98
C ALA A 242 12.87 -6.91 -4.96
N THR A 243 12.63 -6.47 -6.19
CA THR A 243 13.68 -6.27 -7.20
C THR A 243 14.67 -5.21 -6.75
N TYR A 244 14.16 -4.08 -6.23
CA TYR A 244 14.94 -2.99 -5.68
C TYR A 244 15.80 -3.45 -4.50
N ALA A 245 15.21 -4.20 -3.56
CA ALA A 245 15.88 -4.64 -2.34
C ALA A 245 17.01 -5.63 -2.63
N VAL A 246 16.80 -6.63 -3.49
CA VAL A 246 17.84 -7.59 -3.87
C VAL A 246 19.03 -6.87 -4.49
N ARG A 247 18.78 -6.01 -5.49
CA ARG A 247 19.85 -5.26 -6.15
C ARG A 247 20.61 -4.36 -5.18
N ALA A 248 19.89 -3.58 -4.38
CA ALA A 248 20.50 -2.66 -3.43
C ALA A 248 21.24 -3.38 -2.29
N HIS A 249 20.79 -4.58 -1.90
CA HIS A 249 21.43 -5.42 -0.90
C HIS A 249 22.76 -5.98 -1.40
N ASP A 250 22.80 -6.42 -2.66
CA ASP A 250 23.98 -7.07 -3.27
C ASP A 250 25.03 -6.05 -3.74
N GLU A 251 24.60 -4.91 -4.27
CA GLU A 251 25.49 -3.87 -4.80
C GLU A 251 25.88 -2.83 -3.72
N GLY A 252 25.08 -2.68 -2.66
CA GLY A 252 25.19 -1.58 -1.71
C GLY A 252 26.06 -1.88 -0.48
N PRO A 253 26.73 -0.86 0.11
CA PRO A 253 27.60 -1.05 1.27
C PRO A 253 26.80 -1.31 2.55
N GLY A 254 27.20 -2.35 3.30
CA GLY A 254 26.62 -2.64 4.61
C GLY A 254 25.23 -3.27 4.54
N SER A 255 25.11 -4.34 3.76
CA SER A 255 23.92 -5.15 3.55
C SER A 255 23.26 -5.54 4.89
N LEU A 256 21.92 -5.46 4.92
CA LEU A 256 21.09 -5.80 6.07
C LEU A 256 20.12 -6.92 5.75
N SER A 257 19.11 -6.65 4.93
CA SER A 257 18.12 -7.66 4.55
C SER A 257 17.56 -7.42 3.14
N PRO A 258 17.56 -8.41 2.25
CA PRO A 258 16.96 -8.31 0.93
C PRO A 258 15.43 -8.54 0.95
N ARG A 259 14.83 -8.75 2.13
CA ARG A 259 13.42 -9.15 2.28
C ARG A 259 12.48 -7.95 2.17
N VAL A 260 11.28 -8.23 1.67
CA VAL A 260 10.14 -7.31 1.75
C VAL A 260 9.38 -7.57 3.04
N TYR A 261 9.04 -6.49 3.74
CA TYR A 261 8.27 -6.50 4.97
C TYR A 261 6.97 -5.75 4.79
N TRP A 262 5.95 -6.15 5.53
CA TRP A 262 4.74 -5.38 5.74
C TRP A 262 4.76 -4.78 7.14
N TRP A 263 4.75 -3.45 7.19
CA TRP A 263 4.54 -2.71 8.43
C TRP A 263 3.03 -2.54 8.65
N HIS A 264 2.52 -3.04 9.77
CA HIS A 264 1.12 -2.90 10.17
C HIS A 264 1.02 -2.85 11.69
N GLU A 265 0.32 -1.84 12.22
CA GLU A 265 0.10 -1.63 13.67
C GLU A 265 1.39 -1.77 14.52
N GLY A 266 2.49 -1.18 14.05
CA GLY A 266 3.78 -1.20 14.77
C GLY A 266 4.59 -2.50 14.64
N ARG A 267 4.17 -3.44 13.79
CA ARG A 267 4.86 -4.72 13.56
C ARG A 267 5.37 -4.83 12.13
N LEU A 268 6.57 -5.38 11.96
CA LEU A 268 7.15 -5.72 10.66
C LEU A 268 7.03 -7.24 10.42
N THR A 269 6.23 -7.63 9.44
CA THR A 269 6.03 -9.03 9.04
C THR A 269 6.74 -9.30 7.72
N SER A 270 7.62 -10.30 7.65
CA SER A 270 8.32 -10.65 6.40
C SER A 270 7.32 -11.25 5.40
N LEU A 271 7.27 -10.70 4.20
CA LEU A 271 6.55 -11.26 3.05
C LEU A 271 7.42 -12.24 2.28
N THR A 272 8.73 -12.17 2.49
CA THR A 272 9.69 -12.95 1.73
C THR A 272 10.13 -14.18 2.50
N VAL A 273 10.12 -15.34 1.82
CA VAL A 273 10.75 -16.58 2.28
C VAL A 273 11.96 -16.86 1.39
N ILE A 274 13.12 -16.99 2.02
CA ILE A 274 14.40 -17.29 1.38
C ILE A 274 14.69 -18.77 1.63
N ASP A 275 14.85 -19.53 0.56
CA ASP A 275 15.32 -20.92 0.59
C ASP A 275 16.83 -20.90 0.28
N ASP A 276 17.64 -20.99 1.34
CA ASP A 276 19.10 -20.92 1.26
C ASP A 276 19.70 -22.12 0.51
N GLU A 277 19.04 -23.28 0.51
CA GLU A 277 19.51 -24.50 -0.20
C GLU A 277 19.34 -24.36 -1.71
N ARG A 278 18.23 -23.75 -2.15
CA ARG A 278 17.91 -23.56 -3.57
C ARG A 278 18.33 -22.19 -4.11
N GLN A 279 18.78 -21.28 -3.25
CA GLN A 279 19.09 -19.89 -3.59
C GLN A 279 17.88 -19.19 -4.23
N THR A 280 16.67 -19.52 -3.78
CA THR A 280 15.42 -18.94 -4.32
C THR A 280 14.75 -18.05 -3.29
N ILE A 281 14.27 -16.90 -3.76
CA ILE A 281 13.49 -15.94 -2.98
C ILE A 281 12.04 -16.00 -3.50
N SER A 282 11.09 -16.21 -2.59
CA SER A 282 9.66 -16.26 -2.94
C SER A 282 8.85 -15.32 -2.04
N GLN A 283 7.76 -14.77 -2.58
CA GLN A 283 6.81 -13.97 -1.81
C GLN A 283 5.71 -14.88 -1.25
N GLN A 284 5.53 -14.83 0.06
CA GLN A 284 4.47 -15.48 0.83
C GLN A 284 3.84 -14.45 1.78
N PRO A 285 2.98 -13.55 1.26
CA PRO A 285 2.26 -12.61 2.11
C PRO A 285 1.28 -13.33 3.06
N PRO A 286 1.06 -12.80 4.28
CA PRO A 286 0.06 -13.36 5.20
C PRO A 286 -1.35 -13.18 4.65
N ALA A 287 -2.28 -14.06 5.03
CA ALA A 287 -3.66 -14.06 4.53
C ALA A 287 -4.35 -12.69 4.70
N GLU A 288 -4.18 -12.06 5.85
CA GLU A 288 -4.70 -10.71 6.13
C GLU A 288 -4.25 -9.67 5.10
N LEU A 289 -2.96 -9.65 4.75
CA LEU A 289 -2.45 -8.75 3.72
C LEU A 289 -2.97 -9.14 2.33
N VAL A 290 -3.13 -10.43 2.04
CA VAL A 290 -3.71 -10.88 0.76
C VAL A 290 -5.14 -10.37 0.61
N ASP A 291 -5.94 -10.44 1.67
CA ASP A 291 -7.32 -9.95 1.67
C ASP A 291 -7.38 -8.43 1.48
N ILE A 292 -6.51 -7.69 2.17
CA ILE A 292 -6.34 -6.24 1.99
C ILE A 292 -5.93 -5.91 0.56
N LEU A 293 -4.93 -6.59 0.01
CA LEU A 293 -4.43 -6.32 -1.35
C LEU A 293 -5.44 -6.73 -2.43
N ARG A 294 -6.26 -7.76 -2.21
CA ARG A 294 -7.38 -8.12 -3.10
C ARG A 294 -8.45 -7.04 -3.10
N LEU A 295 -8.85 -6.57 -1.93
CA LEU A 295 -9.80 -5.48 -1.78
C LEU A 295 -9.27 -4.19 -2.44
N LEU A 296 -7.99 -3.89 -2.28
CA LEU A 296 -7.35 -2.71 -2.87
C LEU A 296 -7.05 -2.85 -4.36
N ARG A 297 -6.82 -4.06 -4.91
CA ARG A 297 -6.76 -4.26 -6.37
C ARG A 297 -8.05 -3.85 -7.06
N GLY A 298 -9.16 -3.99 -6.34
CA GLY A 298 -10.42 -3.41 -6.72
C GLY A 298 -10.31 -1.90 -6.89
N LEU A 299 -9.47 -1.17 -6.12
CA LEU A 299 -9.58 0.27 -5.86
C LEU A 299 -8.40 1.21 -6.29
N ASP A 300 -8.69 2.35 -6.93
CA ASP A 300 -7.80 3.45 -7.31
C ASP A 300 -7.27 4.27 -6.11
N ARG A 301 -6.36 5.23 -6.39
CA ARG A 301 -5.69 6.10 -5.41
C ARG A 301 -6.62 6.90 -4.49
N ALA A 302 -7.92 6.95 -4.81
CA ALA A 302 -8.95 7.62 -4.03
C ALA A 302 -9.99 6.64 -3.46
N GLY A 303 -9.68 5.33 -3.45
CA GLY A 303 -10.49 4.21 -2.93
C GLY A 303 -11.80 3.96 -3.67
N ARG A 304 -11.89 4.35 -4.95
CA ARG A 304 -12.94 3.90 -5.90
C ARG A 304 -12.45 2.67 -6.64
N LEU A 305 -13.22 1.97 -7.46
CA LEU A 305 -12.63 0.91 -8.28
C LEU A 305 -11.50 1.40 -9.25
N VAL A 306 -10.37 0.67 -9.43
CA VAL A 306 -9.24 1.05 -10.34
C VAL A 306 -9.71 1.06 -11.78
N ALA A 307 -9.72 2.27 -12.36
CA ALA A 307 -9.76 2.50 -13.79
C ALA A 307 -8.36 2.38 -14.41
N THR A 308 -8.27 1.79 -15.60
CA THR A 308 -7.08 1.86 -16.45
C THR A 308 -6.84 3.30 -16.91
N ALA A 309 -5.60 3.79 -16.84
CA ALA A 309 -5.19 5.11 -17.37
C ALA A 309 -5.24 5.21 -18.92
N ARG A 310 -5.81 4.21 -19.60
CA ARG A 310 -6.09 4.21 -21.03
C ARG A 310 -7.58 4.47 -21.24
N PRO A 311 -7.97 5.17 -22.33
CA PRO A 311 -9.36 5.15 -22.76
C PRO A 311 -9.81 3.68 -22.83
N VAL A 312 -10.89 3.40 -22.13
CA VAL A 312 -11.42 2.05 -22.01
C VAL A 312 -11.95 1.63 -23.38
N ASP A 313 -11.34 0.59 -23.95
CA ASP A 313 -11.76 0.03 -25.22
C ASP A 313 -13.05 -0.79 -25.00
N VAL A 314 -14.21 -0.18 -25.31
CA VAL A 314 -15.53 -0.78 -25.10
C VAL A 314 -15.65 -2.15 -25.80
N PRO A 315 -15.28 -2.32 -27.08
CA PRO A 315 -15.20 -3.65 -27.70
C PRO A 315 -14.36 -4.68 -26.92
N ALA A 316 -13.22 -4.28 -26.39
CA ALA A 316 -12.37 -5.18 -25.60
C ALA A 316 -13.01 -5.55 -24.26
N LEU A 317 -13.67 -4.61 -23.59
CA LEU A 317 -14.45 -4.89 -22.38
C LEU A 317 -15.62 -5.83 -22.67
N THR A 318 -16.35 -5.62 -23.76
CA THR A 318 -17.45 -6.52 -24.17
C THR A 318 -16.94 -7.94 -24.38
N ALA A 319 -15.81 -8.11 -25.07
CA ALA A 319 -15.20 -9.42 -25.28
C ALA A 319 -14.70 -10.06 -23.97
N SER A 320 -14.13 -9.26 -23.06
CA SER A 320 -13.68 -9.74 -21.75
C SER A 320 -14.85 -10.19 -20.89
N LEU A 321 -15.92 -9.39 -20.82
CA LEU A 321 -17.13 -9.72 -20.07
C LEU A 321 -17.79 -10.98 -20.63
N ALA A 322 -17.91 -11.11 -21.95
CA ALA A 322 -18.41 -12.31 -22.60
C ALA A 322 -17.62 -13.57 -22.18
N ALA A 323 -16.29 -13.49 -22.22
CA ALA A 323 -15.43 -14.59 -21.78
C ALA A 323 -15.59 -14.92 -20.28
N SER A 324 -15.76 -13.89 -19.43
CA SER A 324 -16.03 -14.07 -18.00
C SER A 324 -17.35 -14.79 -17.77
N ILE A 325 -18.40 -14.44 -18.51
CA ILE A 325 -19.73 -15.07 -18.40
C ILE A 325 -19.69 -16.52 -18.88
N ASP A 326 -19.07 -16.78 -20.03
CA ASP A 326 -18.95 -18.13 -20.59
C ASP A 326 -18.15 -19.07 -19.66
N ALA A 327 -17.26 -18.52 -18.83
CA ALA A 327 -16.50 -19.28 -17.85
C ALA A 327 -17.29 -19.63 -16.57
N LEU A 328 -18.46 -19.02 -16.32
CA LEU A 328 -19.20 -19.18 -15.06
C LEU A 328 -19.71 -20.60 -14.82
N ASP A 329 -19.96 -21.38 -15.88
CA ASP A 329 -20.32 -22.80 -15.75
C ASP A 329 -19.20 -23.62 -15.09
N ALA A 330 -17.94 -23.29 -15.39
CA ALA A 330 -16.76 -23.96 -14.85
C ALA A 330 -16.24 -23.30 -13.56
N ALA A 331 -16.42 -21.99 -13.42
CA ALA A 331 -15.95 -21.18 -12.30
C ALA A 331 -17.05 -20.21 -11.79
N PRO A 332 -18.05 -20.72 -11.04
CA PRO A 332 -19.18 -19.92 -10.59
C PRO A 332 -18.80 -18.77 -9.64
N ASP A 333 -17.65 -18.86 -8.97
CA ASP A 333 -17.15 -17.83 -8.04
C ASP A 333 -16.68 -16.56 -8.76
N GLY A 334 -16.57 -16.58 -10.09
CA GLY A 334 -16.24 -15.39 -10.91
C GLY A 334 -17.41 -14.44 -11.17
N LEU A 335 -18.63 -14.76 -10.71
CA LEU A 335 -19.81 -13.93 -10.96
C LEU A 335 -19.71 -12.49 -10.39
N PRO A 336 -19.18 -12.25 -9.17
CA PRO A 336 -18.98 -10.89 -8.65
C PRO A 336 -18.06 -10.05 -9.55
N ASP A 337 -16.99 -10.66 -10.08
CA ASP A 337 -16.08 -9.99 -11.01
C ASP A 337 -16.78 -9.68 -12.33
N ALA A 338 -17.53 -10.64 -12.89
CA ALA A 338 -18.32 -10.43 -14.11
C ALA A 338 -19.37 -9.31 -13.95
N PHE A 339 -20.01 -9.20 -12.78
CA PHE A 339 -20.91 -8.09 -12.50
C PHE A 339 -20.17 -6.74 -12.45
N THR A 340 -19.01 -6.71 -11.80
CA THR A 340 -18.17 -5.49 -11.73
C THR A 340 -17.78 -5.04 -13.15
N ASP A 341 -17.35 -5.96 -14.00
CA ASP A 341 -17.02 -5.70 -15.40
C ASP A 341 -18.23 -5.19 -16.20
N ALA A 342 -19.43 -5.71 -15.93
CA ALA A 342 -20.66 -5.26 -16.59
C ALA A 342 -21.05 -3.84 -16.20
N VAL A 343 -20.90 -3.46 -14.92
CA VAL A 343 -21.10 -2.07 -14.47
C VAL A 343 -20.11 -1.13 -15.16
N LEU A 344 -18.84 -1.55 -15.23
CA LEU A 344 -17.79 -0.78 -15.94
C LEU A 344 -18.13 -0.61 -17.42
N LEU A 345 -18.59 -1.67 -18.10
CA LEU A 345 -19.00 -1.60 -19.51
C LEU A 345 -20.18 -0.63 -19.71
N ALA A 346 -21.20 -0.70 -18.86
CA ALA A 346 -22.38 0.18 -18.93
C ALA A 346 -21.99 1.65 -18.77
N GLN A 347 -21.09 1.96 -17.82
CA GLN A 347 -20.58 3.30 -17.60
C GLN A 347 -19.62 3.78 -18.70
N ALA A 348 -18.76 2.89 -19.22
CA ALA A 348 -17.80 3.21 -20.28
C ALA A 348 -18.50 3.53 -21.61
N SER A 349 -19.65 2.89 -21.87
CA SER A 349 -20.45 3.14 -23.06
C SER A 349 -20.91 4.61 -23.17
N ALA A 350 -21.05 5.31 -22.04
CA ALA A 350 -21.42 6.72 -21.99
C ALA A 350 -20.32 7.68 -22.51
N GLU A 351 -19.09 7.22 -22.75
CA GLU A 351 -18.07 8.02 -23.44
C GLU A 351 -18.47 8.25 -24.91
N ALA A 352 -18.90 7.19 -25.60
CA ALA A 352 -19.24 7.23 -27.02
C ALA A 352 -20.72 7.55 -27.26
N ASP A 353 -21.56 7.33 -26.24
CA ASP A 353 -23.00 7.52 -26.26
C ASP A 353 -23.48 8.13 -24.92
N PRO A 354 -23.19 9.42 -24.66
CA PRO A 354 -23.48 10.07 -23.38
C PRO A 354 -24.97 10.17 -23.06
N ASP A 355 -25.85 10.13 -24.08
CA ASP A 355 -27.30 10.19 -23.91
C ASP A 355 -27.95 8.80 -23.74
N ALA A 356 -27.22 7.71 -24.02
CA ALA A 356 -27.72 6.34 -24.13
C ALA A 356 -28.75 6.15 -25.26
N ASP A 357 -28.46 6.71 -26.44
CA ASP A 357 -29.30 6.66 -27.64
C ASP A 357 -29.02 5.45 -28.56
N ARG A 358 -28.11 4.56 -28.16
CA ARG A 358 -27.73 3.34 -28.90
C ARG A 358 -28.19 2.07 -28.21
N VAL A 359 -28.55 1.06 -29.00
CA VAL A 359 -29.00 -0.25 -28.49
C VAL A 359 -27.87 -0.93 -27.73
N GLU A 360 -26.64 -0.85 -28.21
CA GLU A 360 -25.47 -1.47 -27.59
C GLU A 360 -25.21 -0.92 -26.18
N THR A 361 -25.48 0.37 -25.96
CA THR A 361 -25.42 0.98 -24.62
C THR A 361 -26.47 0.34 -23.72
N TRP A 362 -27.72 0.23 -24.20
CA TRP A 362 -28.79 -0.43 -23.44
C TRP A 362 -28.48 -1.90 -23.12
N ASP A 363 -27.89 -2.65 -24.05
CA ASP A 363 -27.49 -4.04 -23.81
C ASP A 363 -26.48 -4.14 -22.66
N ALA A 364 -25.50 -3.23 -22.59
CA ALA A 364 -24.56 -3.17 -21.48
C ALA A 364 -25.25 -2.91 -20.12
N TRP A 365 -26.20 -1.97 -20.07
CA TRP A 365 -26.98 -1.68 -18.86
C TRP A 365 -27.88 -2.85 -18.44
N VAL A 366 -28.48 -3.56 -19.41
CA VAL A 366 -29.31 -4.74 -19.17
C VAL A 366 -28.46 -5.92 -18.70
N ALA A 367 -27.28 -6.14 -19.29
CA ALA A 367 -26.34 -7.16 -18.84
C ALA A 367 -25.89 -6.90 -17.39
N ALA A 368 -25.55 -5.66 -17.04
CA ALA A 368 -25.21 -5.28 -15.67
C ALA A 368 -26.37 -5.54 -14.69
N LEU A 369 -27.59 -5.15 -15.05
CA LEU A 369 -28.79 -5.45 -14.27
C LEU A 369 -28.98 -6.97 -14.05
N GLN A 370 -28.87 -7.77 -15.11
CA GLN A 370 -29.11 -9.21 -15.07
C GLN A 370 -28.06 -9.93 -14.22
N LEU A 371 -26.79 -9.59 -14.38
CA LEU A 371 -25.70 -10.12 -13.54
C LEU A 371 -25.84 -9.67 -12.08
N GLY A 372 -26.15 -8.40 -11.85
CA GLY A 372 -26.35 -7.85 -10.51
C GLY A 372 -27.50 -8.54 -9.77
N THR A 373 -28.63 -8.75 -10.44
CA THR A 373 -29.77 -9.45 -9.83
C THR A 373 -29.50 -10.95 -9.64
N ALA A 374 -28.66 -11.56 -10.49
CA ALA A 374 -28.20 -12.94 -10.33
C ALA A 374 -27.28 -13.17 -9.11
N LEU A 375 -26.52 -12.15 -8.68
CA LEU A 375 -25.70 -12.23 -7.46
C LEU A 375 -26.51 -12.42 -6.17
N PHE A 376 -27.76 -11.98 -6.17
CA PHE A 376 -28.55 -11.85 -4.95
C PHE A 376 -29.86 -12.65 -4.97
N THR A 377 -30.50 -12.82 -6.13
CA THR A 377 -31.93 -13.21 -6.17
C THR A 377 -32.29 -14.27 -7.20
N GLU A 378 -31.48 -14.52 -8.23
CA GLU A 378 -31.87 -15.44 -9.31
C GLU A 378 -31.51 -16.89 -8.97
N THR A 379 -32.53 -17.75 -8.99
CA THR A 379 -32.37 -19.19 -8.70
C THR A 379 -32.39 -20.05 -9.97
N LYS A 380 -32.51 -19.41 -11.14
CA LYS A 380 -32.55 -20.03 -12.46
C LYS A 380 -31.46 -19.40 -13.33
N ALA A 381 -31.10 -20.11 -14.40
CA ALA A 381 -30.21 -19.54 -15.40
C ALA A 381 -30.85 -18.28 -16.02
N VAL A 382 -30.02 -17.27 -16.28
CA VAL A 382 -30.42 -15.99 -16.88
C VAL A 382 -29.76 -15.87 -18.23
N THR A 383 -30.55 -15.62 -19.26
CA THR A 383 -30.04 -15.35 -20.61
C THR A 383 -29.88 -13.84 -20.79
N LEU A 384 -28.73 -13.40 -21.30
CA LEU A 384 -28.40 -12.00 -21.53
C LEU A 384 -27.77 -11.80 -22.91
N MET A 385 -27.88 -10.57 -23.43
CA MET A 385 -27.28 -10.18 -24.70
C MET A 385 -26.05 -9.29 -24.46
N LEU A 386 -24.96 -9.57 -25.18
CA LEU A 386 -23.80 -8.67 -25.29
C LEU A 386 -23.53 -8.42 -26.77
N GLY A 387 -23.93 -7.23 -27.24
CA GLY A 387 -24.04 -6.97 -28.67
C GLY A 387 -24.96 -7.99 -29.34
N ASP A 388 -24.49 -8.61 -30.43
CA ASP A 388 -25.28 -9.60 -31.18
C ASP A 388 -25.22 -11.04 -30.62
N THR A 389 -24.56 -11.26 -29.48
CA THR A 389 -24.32 -12.61 -28.94
C THR A 389 -25.13 -12.87 -27.67
N GLU A 390 -25.79 -14.02 -27.63
CA GLU A 390 -26.53 -14.50 -26.47
C GLU A 390 -25.60 -15.30 -25.54
N HIS A 391 -25.62 -14.95 -24.25
CA HIS A 391 -24.86 -15.62 -23.19
C HIS A 391 -25.81 -16.12 -22.09
N THR A 392 -25.41 -17.18 -21.38
CA THR A 392 -26.19 -17.75 -20.28
C THR A 392 -25.40 -17.69 -18.98
N VAL A 393 -25.96 -17.02 -17.98
CA VAL A 393 -25.46 -17.06 -16.60
C VAL A 393 -26.09 -18.26 -15.91
N PRO A 394 -25.31 -19.20 -15.35
CA PRO A 394 -25.86 -20.38 -14.68
C PRO A 394 -26.66 -19.98 -13.42
N ALA A 395 -27.55 -20.87 -12.99
CA ALA A 395 -28.27 -20.68 -11.74
C ALA A 395 -27.29 -20.61 -10.55
N THR A 396 -27.33 -19.53 -9.79
CA THR A 396 -26.35 -19.21 -8.73
C THR A 396 -26.65 -19.87 -7.39
N GLY A 397 -27.73 -20.66 -7.31
CA GLY A 397 -28.19 -21.29 -6.08
C GLY A 397 -28.94 -20.31 -5.18
N THR A 398 -29.03 -20.62 -3.88
CA THR A 398 -29.71 -19.76 -2.89
C THR A 398 -28.75 -18.90 -2.07
N GLU A 399 -27.45 -19.02 -2.31
CA GLU A 399 -26.42 -18.28 -1.59
C GLU A 399 -26.17 -16.93 -2.26
N VAL A 400 -26.24 -15.86 -1.47
CA VAL A 400 -25.87 -14.52 -1.92
C VAL A 400 -24.36 -14.46 -2.10
N ARG A 401 -23.91 -13.99 -3.26
CA ARG A 401 -22.48 -13.92 -3.62
C ARG A 401 -21.93 -12.50 -3.71
N GLY A 402 -22.81 -11.49 -3.69
CA GLY A 402 -22.42 -10.08 -3.72
C GLY A 402 -22.28 -9.48 -2.33
N ASP A 403 -21.42 -8.47 -2.20
CA ASP A 403 -21.29 -7.67 -1.00
C ASP A 403 -22.32 -6.51 -0.94
N ALA A 404 -22.25 -5.71 0.12
CA ALA A 404 -23.15 -4.58 0.32
C ALA A 404 -23.05 -3.48 -0.78
N ARG A 405 -21.88 -3.31 -1.42
CA ARG A 405 -21.71 -2.31 -2.49
C ARG A 405 -22.25 -2.80 -3.81
N ALA A 406 -21.98 -4.06 -4.13
CA ALA A 406 -22.60 -4.72 -5.27
C ALA A 406 -24.14 -4.69 -5.15
N TRP A 407 -24.70 -4.79 -3.95
CA TRP A 407 -26.14 -4.64 -3.72
C TRP A 407 -26.64 -3.24 -4.08
N LEU A 408 -25.92 -2.19 -3.68
CA LEU A 408 -26.28 -0.80 -4.01
C LEU A 408 -26.22 -0.56 -5.52
N ASP A 409 -25.17 -1.02 -6.20
CA ASP A 409 -25.06 -0.89 -7.65
C ASP A 409 -26.20 -1.64 -8.36
N ALA A 410 -26.49 -2.88 -7.94
CA ALA A 410 -27.61 -3.65 -8.46
C ALA A 410 -28.96 -2.94 -8.22
N PHE A 411 -29.17 -2.35 -7.04
CA PHE A 411 -30.38 -1.60 -6.72
C PHE A 411 -30.50 -0.32 -7.57
N TYR A 412 -29.42 0.42 -7.76
CA TYR A 412 -29.42 1.57 -8.65
C TYR A 412 -29.70 1.17 -10.09
N LEU A 413 -29.10 0.08 -10.58
CA LEU A 413 -29.38 -0.47 -11.91
C LEU A 413 -30.86 -0.84 -12.07
N THR A 414 -31.51 -1.44 -11.06
CA THR A 414 -32.94 -1.78 -11.16
C THR A 414 -33.83 -0.54 -11.22
N LEU A 415 -33.44 0.56 -10.54
CA LEU A 415 -34.13 1.84 -10.67
C LEU A 415 -33.91 2.49 -12.04
N VAL A 416 -32.69 2.42 -12.58
CA VAL A 416 -32.36 2.95 -13.91
C VAL A 416 -33.01 2.13 -15.02
N THR A 417 -33.20 0.83 -14.87
CA THR A 417 -33.89 -0.01 -15.88
C THR A 417 -35.39 -0.13 -15.66
N ARG A 418 -35.92 0.36 -14.52
CA ARG A 418 -37.33 0.31 -14.10
C ARG A 418 -37.86 -1.11 -13.87
N GLU A 419 -36.99 -2.00 -13.47
CA GLU A 419 -37.29 -3.41 -13.23
C GLU A 419 -37.84 -3.62 -11.81
N ARG A 420 -39.12 -3.27 -11.61
CA ARG A 420 -39.75 -3.23 -10.27
C ARG A 420 -39.76 -4.58 -9.55
N ASP A 421 -39.96 -5.67 -10.28
CA ASP A 421 -40.00 -7.02 -9.70
C ASP A 421 -38.61 -7.45 -9.24
N ARG A 422 -37.57 -7.14 -10.02
CA ARG A 422 -36.16 -7.34 -9.64
C ARG A 422 -35.80 -6.47 -8.42
N THR A 423 -36.20 -5.20 -8.42
CA THR A 423 -35.99 -4.29 -7.29
C THR A 423 -36.61 -4.85 -6.01
N THR A 424 -37.84 -5.35 -6.09
CA THR A 424 -38.56 -5.92 -4.94
C THR A 424 -37.84 -7.13 -4.36
N ARG A 425 -37.44 -8.09 -5.22
CA ARG A 425 -36.67 -9.27 -4.79
C ARG A 425 -35.33 -8.87 -4.15
N LEU A 426 -34.65 -7.86 -4.71
CA LEU A 426 -33.39 -7.38 -4.18
C LEU A 426 -33.56 -6.73 -2.78
N CYS A 427 -34.67 -6.03 -2.56
CA CYS A 427 -35.01 -5.48 -1.24
C CYS A 427 -35.41 -6.53 -0.20
N GLU A 428 -35.73 -7.77 -0.60
CA GLU A 428 -36.02 -8.87 0.31
C GLU A 428 -34.75 -9.59 0.81
N VAL A 429 -33.57 -9.28 0.27
CA VAL A 429 -32.28 -9.82 0.72
C VAL A 429 -32.01 -9.39 2.17
N PRO A 430 -31.82 -10.33 3.12
CA PRO A 430 -31.59 -9.96 4.51
C PRO A 430 -30.30 -9.16 4.71
N LEU A 431 -30.37 -8.08 5.49
CA LEU A 431 -29.21 -7.23 5.78
C LEU A 431 -28.06 -7.99 6.48
N ASP A 432 -28.40 -8.98 7.31
CA ASP A 432 -27.41 -9.84 7.98
C ASP A 432 -26.62 -10.69 6.97
N THR A 433 -27.23 -11.08 5.86
CA THR A 433 -26.54 -11.77 4.77
C THR A 433 -25.51 -10.84 4.11
N LEU A 434 -25.89 -9.59 3.83
CA LEU A 434 -24.97 -8.59 3.26
C LEU A 434 -23.83 -8.25 4.22
N ARG A 435 -24.10 -8.17 5.53
CA ARG A 435 -23.08 -7.95 6.56
C ARG A 435 -22.08 -9.11 6.65
N ALA A 436 -22.54 -10.35 6.45
CA ALA A 436 -21.70 -11.54 6.47
C ALA A 436 -20.90 -11.73 5.17
N ALA A 437 -21.39 -11.21 4.04
CA ALA A 437 -20.79 -11.42 2.72
C ALA A 437 -19.47 -10.65 2.52
N GLY A 438 -19.29 -9.53 3.21
CA GLY A 438 -18.07 -8.73 3.07
C GLY A 438 -18.07 -7.52 3.98
N PRO A 439 -16.89 -6.94 4.23
CA PRO A 439 -16.78 -5.94 5.27
C PRO A 439 -17.01 -4.52 4.68
N ALA A 440 -18.04 -3.81 5.17
CA ALA A 440 -18.45 -2.47 4.72
C ALA A 440 -18.45 -1.48 5.89
N ASP A 441 -18.41 -0.16 5.60
CA ASP A 441 -18.67 0.86 6.63
C ASP A 441 -20.14 0.82 7.06
N ASP A 442 -20.42 1.20 8.31
CA ASP A 442 -21.76 1.07 8.90
C ASP A 442 -22.83 1.87 8.13
N TYR A 443 -22.48 3.06 7.62
CA TYR A 443 -23.41 3.90 6.88
C TYR A 443 -23.97 3.23 5.62
N VAL A 444 -23.21 2.30 5.04
CA VAL A 444 -23.60 1.54 3.85
C VAL A 444 -24.78 0.65 4.17
N LEU A 445 -24.68 -0.10 5.26
CA LEU A 445 -25.73 -1.01 5.70
C LEU A 445 -26.96 -0.22 6.17
N HIS A 446 -26.76 0.93 6.84
CA HIS A 446 -27.86 1.83 7.18
C HIS A 446 -28.56 2.41 5.95
N TRP A 447 -27.78 2.75 4.90
CA TRP A 447 -28.32 3.24 3.66
C TRP A 447 -29.15 2.18 2.93
N ILE A 448 -28.64 0.96 2.85
CA ILE A 448 -29.36 -0.19 2.30
C ILE A 448 -30.66 -0.43 3.06
N ASP A 449 -30.62 -0.45 4.40
CA ASP A 449 -31.80 -0.65 5.24
C ASP A 449 -32.86 0.46 5.02
N THR A 450 -32.42 1.70 4.81
CA THR A 450 -33.29 2.83 4.47
C THR A 450 -33.99 2.60 3.13
N LEU A 451 -33.23 2.24 2.09
CA LEU A 451 -33.74 1.96 0.74
C LEU A 451 -34.72 0.77 0.74
N GLN A 452 -34.35 -0.34 1.38
CA GLN A 452 -35.21 -1.52 1.54
C GLN A 452 -36.52 -1.16 2.23
N SER A 453 -36.43 -0.40 3.33
CA SER A 453 -37.61 -0.01 4.12
C SER A 453 -38.56 0.88 3.34
N HIS A 454 -38.02 1.84 2.58
CA HIS A 454 -38.83 2.68 1.70
C HIS A 454 -39.49 1.87 0.58
N TRP A 455 -38.72 1.06 -0.14
CA TRP A 455 -39.24 0.28 -1.28
C TRP A 455 -40.32 -0.72 -0.85
N LEU A 456 -40.08 -1.43 0.26
CA LEU A 456 -41.03 -2.38 0.84
C LEU A 456 -42.19 -1.70 1.61
N ARG A 457 -42.31 -0.37 1.52
CA ARG A 457 -43.40 0.43 2.10
C ARG A 457 -43.55 0.22 3.62
N ARG A 458 -42.44 0.17 4.34
CA ARG A 458 -42.43 0.24 5.81
C ARG A 458 -42.97 1.60 6.28
N PRO A 459 -43.42 1.72 7.53
CA PRO A 459 -43.96 2.98 8.05
C PRO A 459 -42.98 4.14 7.85
N THR A 460 -43.49 5.32 7.46
CA THR A 460 -42.65 6.49 7.16
C THR A 460 -41.72 6.87 8.31
N ASP A 461 -42.18 6.79 9.57
CA ASP A 461 -41.35 7.10 10.75
C ASP A 461 -40.14 6.16 10.89
N ASP A 462 -40.28 4.90 10.49
CA ASP A 462 -39.18 3.91 10.46
C ASP A 462 -38.16 4.28 9.38
N VAL A 463 -38.63 4.60 8.17
CA VAL A 463 -37.78 5.04 7.05
C VAL A 463 -37.01 6.32 7.41
N VAL A 464 -37.68 7.29 8.04
CA VAL A 464 -37.05 8.54 8.47
C VAL A 464 -35.99 8.27 9.54
N THR A 465 -36.28 7.42 10.52
CA THR A 465 -35.31 7.04 11.56
C THR A 465 -34.05 6.43 10.93
N LYS A 466 -34.22 5.49 10.00
CA LYS A 466 -33.10 4.82 9.30
C LYS A 466 -32.31 5.80 8.42
N LEU A 467 -32.98 6.73 7.76
CA LEU A 467 -32.32 7.79 7.00
C LEU A 467 -31.49 8.70 7.90
N VAL A 468 -32.01 9.11 9.05
CA VAL A 468 -31.25 9.92 10.03
C VAL A 468 -30.03 9.16 10.51
N THR A 469 -30.17 7.87 10.86
CA THR A 469 -29.01 7.03 11.23
C THR A 469 -28.00 6.91 10.10
N THR A 470 -28.45 6.79 8.85
CA THR A 470 -27.56 6.82 7.67
C THR A 470 -26.78 8.13 7.62
N MET A 471 -27.45 9.27 7.78
CA MET A 471 -26.80 10.59 7.75
C MET A 471 -25.79 10.78 8.89
N GLU A 472 -26.12 10.33 10.11
CA GLU A 472 -25.23 10.40 11.28
C GLU A 472 -23.99 9.50 11.14
N THR A 473 -24.13 8.35 10.49
CA THR A 473 -23.02 7.41 10.27
C THR A 473 -22.21 7.72 9.02
N SER A 474 -22.74 8.56 8.11
CA SER A 474 -22.06 9.01 6.89
C SER A 474 -21.08 10.18 7.11
N HIS A 475 -20.58 10.38 8.33
CA HIS A 475 -19.58 11.41 8.60
C HIS A 475 -18.17 10.93 8.21
N PRO A 476 -17.34 11.78 7.57
CA PRO A 476 -15.96 11.43 7.21
C PRO A 476 -15.10 10.89 8.35
N GLU A 477 -15.34 11.34 9.58
CA GLU A 477 -14.61 10.87 10.77
C GLU A 477 -15.13 9.53 11.32
N ALA A 478 -16.34 9.11 10.92
CA ALA A 478 -16.92 7.82 11.28
C ALA A 478 -16.58 6.71 10.26
N SER A 479 -16.20 7.08 9.04
CA SER A 479 -15.76 6.13 8.01
C SER A 479 -14.40 5.52 8.36
N THR A 480 -14.32 4.19 8.28
CA THR A 480 -13.10 3.43 8.54
C THR A 480 -12.43 2.93 7.26
N ARG A 481 -13.23 2.73 6.20
CA ARG A 481 -12.79 2.13 4.93
C ARG A 481 -12.94 3.07 3.76
N THR A 482 -14.06 3.79 3.70
CA THR A 482 -14.38 4.67 2.57
C THR A 482 -13.61 5.99 2.67
N PRO A 483 -12.89 6.41 1.63
CA PRO A 483 -12.18 7.69 1.64
C PRO A 483 -13.12 8.87 1.82
N LYS A 484 -12.70 9.83 2.64
CA LYS A 484 -13.50 10.99 3.05
C LYS A 484 -14.07 11.77 1.87
N ASP A 485 -13.22 12.09 0.88
CA ASP A 485 -13.64 12.83 -0.30
C ASP A 485 -14.64 12.06 -1.18
N PHE A 486 -14.53 10.73 -1.23
CA PHE A 486 -15.50 9.88 -1.96
C PHE A 486 -16.84 9.83 -1.22
N LEU A 487 -16.80 9.61 0.09
CA LEU A 487 -18.00 9.64 0.93
C LEU A 487 -18.73 10.98 0.78
N ASP A 488 -18.03 12.09 0.94
CA ASP A 488 -18.62 13.43 0.88
C ASP A 488 -19.12 13.77 -0.52
N LEU A 489 -18.35 13.53 -1.57
CA LEU A 489 -18.65 14.04 -2.91
C LEU A 489 -19.42 13.06 -3.80
N VAL A 490 -19.45 11.76 -3.48
CA VAL A 490 -20.11 10.73 -4.29
C VAL A 490 -21.13 9.97 -3.47
N ASP A 491 -20.71 9.31 -2.40
CA ASP A 491 -21.50 8.28 -1.71
C ASP A 491 -22.65 8.87 -0.87
N TYR A 492 -22.46 10.08 -0.33
CA TYR A 492 -23.49 10.81 0.41
C TYR A 492 -24.55 11.46 -0.50
N GLN A 493 -24.23 11.67 -1.79
CA GLN A 493 -25.10 12.43 -2.68
C GLN A 493 -26.48 11.76 -2.91
N PRO A 494 -26.57 10.43 -3.09
CA PRO A 494 -27.86 9.75 -3.10
C PRO A 494 -28.65 9.91 -1.79
N VAL A 495 -27.99 9.87 -0.63
CA VAL A 495 -28.64 10.08 0.66
C VAL A 495 -29.28 11.47 0.74
N ALA A 496 -28.53 12.50 0.32
CA ALA A 496 -29.01 13.88 0.28
C ALA A 496 -30.21 14.07 -0.67
N LEU A 497 -30.17 13.46 -1.86
CA LEU A 497 -31.27 13.47 -2.82
C LEU A 497 -32.51 12.76 -2.29
N PHE A 498 -32.31 11.60 -1.67
CA PHE A 498 -33.40 10.80 -1.13
C PHE A 498 -34.12 11.49 0.02
N HIS A 499 -33.39 12.19 0.89
CA HIS A 499 -33.98 13.06 1.90
C HIS A 499 -34.96 14.08 1.27
N ARG A 500 -34.58 14.73 0.16
CA ARG A 500 -35.46 15.68 -0.54
C ARG A 500 -36.67 15.00 -1.17
N LEU A 501 -36.47 13.82 -1.74
CA LEU A 501 -37.54 12.99 -2.29
C LEU A 501 -38.56 12.60 -1.21
N LEU A 502 -38.13 12.16 -0.03
CA LEU A 502 -39.04 11.87 1.09
C LEU A 502 -39.82 13.09 1.56
N THR A 503 -39.19 14.27 1.59
CA THR A 503 -39.87 15.51 1.98
C THR A 503 -40.79 16.08 0.90
N GLN A 504 -40.83 15.48 -0.29
CA GLN A 504 -41.60 15.96 -1.46
C GLN A 504 -41.25 17.41 -1.87
N ASP A 505 -40.02 17.84 -1.62
CA ASP A 505 -39.54 19.19 -1.94
C ASP A 505 -38.92 19.20 -3.35
N HIS A 506 -39.73 19.50 -4.35
CA HIS A 506 -39.34 19.45 -5.76
C HIS A 506 -38.21 20.45 -6.09
N GLU A 507 -38.28 21.66 -5.53
CA GLU A 507 -37.27 22.70 -5.79
C GLU A 507 -35.95 22.34 -5.12
N ALA A 508 -35.98 21.89 -3.87
CA ALA A 508 -34.77 21.47 -3.17
C ALA A 508 -34.16 20.20 -3.79
N PHE A 509 -34.98 19.29 -4.33
CA PHE A 509 -34.48 18.12 -5.07
C PHE A 509 -33.70 18.55 -6.31
N GLY A 510 -34.25 19.43 -7.15
CA GLY A 510 -33.56 19.91 -8.36
C GLY A 510 -32.23 20.62 -8.05
N LYS A 511 -32.20 21.43 -6.98
CA LYS A 511 -30.96 22.08 -6.50
C LYS A 511 -29.94 21.04 -6.01
N ALA A 512 -30.37 20.10 -5.17
CA ALA A 512 -29.51 19.04 -4.65
C ALA A 512 -28.97 18.15 -5.77
N LEU A 513 -29.74 17.89 -6.82
CA LEU A 513 -29.29 17.15 -7.99
C LEU A 513 -28.19 17.89 -8.74
N THR A 514 -28.37 19.20 -8.95
CA THR A 514 -27.34 20.03 -9.57
C THR A 514 -26.05 20.06 -8.74
N GLU A 515 -26.17 20.17 -7.41
CA GLU A 515 -25.04 20.13 -6.49
C GLU A 515 -24.33 18.77 -6.51
N ALA A 516 -25.09 17.67 -6.49
CA ALA A 516 -24.55 16.30 -6.58
C ALA A 516 -23.75 16.07 -7.86
N LEU A 517 -24.24 16.56 -9.01
CA LEU A 517 -23.50 16.48 -10.27
C LEU A 517 -22.24 17.36 -10.26
N GLY A 518 -22.29 18.51 -9.59
CA GLY A 518 -21.10 19.35 -9.36
C GLY A 518 -20.07 18.66 -8.47
N HIS A 519 -20.49 17.94 -7.43
CA HIS A 519 -19.61 17.14 -6.58
C HIS A 519 -18.99 15.96 -7.35
N HIS A 520 -19.78 15.27 -8.18
CA HIS A 520 -19.29 14.23 -9.08
C HIS A 520 -18.22 14.78 -10.02
N ALA A 521 -18.49 15.89 -10.71
CA ALA A 521 -17.51 16.56 -11.58
C ALA A 521 -16.22 16.92 -10.84
N ARG A 522 -16.34 17.48 -9.62
CA ARG A 522 -15.18 17.87 -8.79
C ARG A 522 -14.33 16.65 -8.39
N TYR A 523 -14.98 15.56 -8.02
CA TYR A 523 -14.31 14.37 -7.51
C TYR A 523 -13.59 13.59 -8.62
N TRP A 524 -14.19 13.52 -9.81
CA TRP A 524 -13.61 12.82 -10.94
C TRP A 524 -12.66 13.69 -11.76
N GLY A 525 -12.88 15.00 -11.84
CA GLY A 525 -12.06 15.91 -12.64
C GLY A 525 -11.92 15.43 -14.09
N ASP A 526 -10.69 15.42 -14.61
CA ASP A 526 -10.37 14.93 -15.95
C ASP A 526 -10.17 13.40 -16.02
N SER A 527 -10.64 12.65 -15.02
CA SER A 527 -10.48 11.18 -14.98
C SER A 527 -11.11 10.50 -16.19
N ALA A 528 -10.38 9.53 -16.77
CA ALA A 528 -10.89 8.66 -17.84
C ALA A 528 -11.67 7.44 -17.32
N ALA A 529 -11.91 7.36 -16.01
CA ALA A 529 -12.62 6.24 -15.42
C ALA A 529 -14.06 6.12 -15.96
N PRO A 530 -14.57 4.91 -16.24
CA PRO A 530 -15.96 4.71 -16.60
C PRO A 530 -16.94 5.36 -15.62
N GLY A 531 -16.71 5.20 -14.31
CA GLY A 531 -17.52 5.82 -13.26
C GLY A 531 -17.53 7.35 -13.28
N ALA A 532 -16.58 8.02 -13.96
CA ALA A 532 -16.63 9.46 -14.16
C ALA A 532 -17.71 9.89 -15.17
N ARG A 533 -18.15 8.99 -16.06
CA ARG A 533 -19.12 9.30 -17.13
C ARG A 533 -20.55 9.35 -16.67
N VAL A 534 -20.90 8.56 -15.64
CA VAL A 534 -22.27 8.46 -15.14
C VAL A 534 -22.29 8.53 -13.63
N ALA A 535 -23.09 9.44 -13.09
CA ALA A 535 -23.34 9.53 -11.65
C ALA A 535 -24.42 8.50 -11.27
N LEU A 536 -24.07 7.21 -11.14
CA LEU A 536 -25.03 6.10 -11.03
C LEU A 536 -26.08 6.28 -9.91
N GLY A 537 -25.67 6.62 -8.69
CA GLY A 537 -26.58 6.86 -7.57
C GLY A 537 -27.52 8.05 -7.80
N PRO A 538 -27.00 9.25 -8.14
CA PRO A 538 -27.83 10.39 -8.55
C PRO A 538 -28.76 10.09 -9.74
N LEU A 539 -28.29 9.35 -10.75
CA LEU A 539 -29.11 8.91 -11.89
C LEU A 539 -30.27 8.03 -11.42
N ALA A 540 -30.01 7.04 -10.57
CA ALA A 540 -31.05 6.15 -10.05
C ALA A 540 -32.12 6.90 -9.26
N LEU A 541 -31.74 7.88 -8.43
CA LEU A 541 -32.70 8.69 -7.68
C LEU A 541 -33.41 9.73 -8.55
N ALA A 542 -32.75 10.27 -9.57
CA ALA A 542 -33.41 11.10 -10.58
C ALA A 542 -34.43 10.28 -11.39
N CYS A 543 -34.12 9.02 -11.72
CA CYS A 543 -35.06 8.09 -12.35
C CYS A 543 -36.28 7.83 -11.45
N LEU A 544 -36.06 7.59 -10.15
CA LEU A 544 -37.13 7.41 -9.17
C LEU A 544 -37.99 8.68 -9.03
N ALA A 545 -37.35 9.86 -8.96
CA ALA A 545 -38.05 11.13 -8.88
C ALA A 545 -38.86 11.43 -10.16
N HIS A 546 -38.32 11.09 -11.34
CA HIS A 546 -39.03 11.18 -12.62
C HIS A 546 -40.30 10.33 -12.61
N ASP A 547 -40.21 9.09 -12.15
CA ASP A 547 -41.36 8.17 -12.03
C ASP A 547 -42.37 8.61 -10.93
N MET A 548 -41.99 9.58 -10.09
CA MET A 548 -42.83 10.26 -9.10
C MET A 548 -43.31 11.64 -9.56
N ASP A 549 -43.20 11.96 -10.86
CA ASP A 549 -43.62 13.22 -11.49
C ASP A 549 -42.86 14.48 -10.98
N PHE A 550 -41.64 14.32 -10.46
CA PHE A 550 -40.80 15.48 -10.13
C PHE A 550 -40.35 16.18 -11.43
N PRO A 551 -40.35 17.53 -11.46
CA PRO A 551 -39.85 18.28 -12.61
C PRO A 551 -38.33 18.17 -12.67
N LEU A 552 -37.82 17.54 -13.73
CA LEU A 552 -36.38 17.35 -13.95
C LEU A 552 -35.98 17.93 -15.30
N ASP A 553 -34.81 18.55 -15.32
CA ASP A 553 -34.13 18.86 -16.57
C ASP A 553 -33.51 17.58 -17.13
N MET A 554 -33.85 17.28 -18.38
CA MET A 554 -33.43 16.05 -19.06
C MET A 554 -32.05 16.19 -19.69
N ASP A 555 -31.51 17.41 -19.77
CA ASP A 555 -30.21 17.73 -20.36
C ASP A 555 -29.21 18.05 -19.24
N GLN A 556 -28.86 17.03 -18.47
CA GLN A 556 -27.96 17.13 -17.31
C GLN A 556 -26.67 16.35 -17.55
N PRO A 557 -25.50 16.89 -17.20
CA PRO A 557 -24.24 16.17 -17.36
C PRO A 557 -24.24 14.92 -16.48
N TYR A 558 -23.59 13.86 -16.95
CA TYR A 558 -23.48 12.56 -16.26
C TYR A 558 -24.80 11.80 -16.05
N LEU A 559 -25.92 12.30 -16.57
CA LEU A 559 -27.22 11.64 -16.52
C LEU A 559 -27.71 11.34 -17.95
N PRO A 560 -27.46 10.13 -18.49
CA PRO A 560 -27.88 9.80 -19.84
C PRO A 560 -29.38 9.97 -20.03
N LYS A 561 -29.76 10.86 -20.94
CA LYS A 561 -31.14 11.34 -21.10
C LYS A 561 -32.15 10.24 -21.40
N TYR A 562 -31.80 9.26 -22.23
CA TYR A 562 -32.72 8.18 -22.61
C TYR A 562 -32.91 7.18 -21.46
N LEU A 563 -31.88 6.95 -20.64
CA LEU A 563 -32.01 6.27 -19.37
C LEU A 563 -32.91 7.09 -18.43
N LEU A 564 -32.60 8.36 -18.18
CA LEU A 564 -33.39 9.20 -17.25
C LEU A 564 -34.87 9.28 -17.65
N GLY A 565 -35.17 9.42 -18.94
CA GLY A 565 -36.51 9.67 -19.47
C GLY A 565 -37.33 8.42 -19.75
N ARG A 566 -36.83 7.22 -19.42
CA ARG A 566 -37.51 5.94 -19.66
C ARG A 566 -37.78 5.68 -21.15
N GLN A 567 -37.01 6.29 -22.05
CA GLN A 567 -37.20 6.17 -23.50
C GLN A 567 -36.30 5.07 -24.04
N ARG A 568 -36.70 3.82 -23.79
CA ARG A 568 -35.94 2.66 -24.23
C ARG A 568 -36.14 2.35 -25.71
N LEU A 569 -35.04 2.04 -26.40
CA LEU A 569 -35.04 1.45 -27.74
C LEU A 569 -35.21 -0.08 -27.59
N GLU A 570 -36.45 -0.55 -27.64
CA GLU A 570 -36.88 -1.97 -27.72
C GLU A 570 -36.70 -2.87 -26.45
N HIS A 571 -37.47 -3.97 -26.38
CA HIS A 571 -37.96 -4.74 -25.21
C HIS A 571 -36.89 -5.60 -24.47
N ILE A 572 -36.94 -5.73 -23.11
CA ILE A 572 -36.09 -6.67 -22.31
C ILE A 572 -36.83 -8.02 -22.37
N PRO A 573 -36.15 -9.13 -22.70
CA PRO A 573 -36.71 -10.46 -22.45
C PRO A 573 -36.91 -10.66 -20.93
N GLY A 574 -38.16 -10.88 -20.51
CA GLY A 574 -38.55 -11.02 -19.10
C GLY A 574 -38.10 -12.31 -18.43
#